data_AF-A0A2N0VJA0-F1
#
_entry.id   AF-A0A2N0VJA0-F1
#
_cell.length_a   1.000
_cell.length_b   1.000
_cell.length_c   1.000
_cell.angle_alpha   90.00
_cell.angle_beta   90.00
_cell.angle_gamma   90.00
#
_symmetry.space_group_name_H-M   'P 1'
#
loop_
_entity.id
_entity.type
_entity.pdbx_description
1 polymer ?
#
loop_
_entity_poly.entity_id
_entity_poly.type
_entity_poly.pdbx_seq_one_letter_code
_entity_poly.pdbx_strand_id
1 'polypeptide(L)'
;MKLLNYFFFFTYIGLVILAGFWGAFIGADLDQQMLLGLDTNVLAEKTRANVLTQYRFLRAMELGYGLFAIVFREEIFSIKKFNLLFLVIMLAGVLARVISLIVDGYPHWIFYFFMIYEGIGVVIIYLYSQKELGIYKKKQI
;
A
#
# COMPACT_ATOMS: atom_id res chain seq x y z
N MET A 1 5.38 17.46 -14.26
CA MET A 1 4.58 16.22 -14.29
C MET A 1 5.37 14.97 -13.90
N LYS A 2 6.56 14.72 -14.49
CA LYS A 2 7.50 13.67 -14.01
C LYS A 2 7.73 13.73 -12.49
N LEU A 3 8.12 14.91 -11.99
CA LEU A 3 8.42 15.13 -10.58
C LEU A 3 7.26 14.76 -9.65
N LEU A 4 6.01 15.07 -10.03
CA LEU A 4 4.83 14.78 -9.22
C LEU A 4 4.56 13.28 -9.12
N ASN A 5 4.71 12.55 -10.22
CA ASN A 5 4.56 11.10 -10.24
C ASN A 5 5.67 10.41 -9.43
N TYR A 6 6.93 10.80 -9.63
CA TYR A 6 8.03 10.30 -8.80
C TYR A 6 7.82 10.62 -7.32
N PHE A 7 7.33 11.82 -7.00
CA PHE A 7 6.99 12.19 -5.63
C PHE A 7 5.92 11.25 -5.06
N PHE A 8 4.77 11.09 -5.72
CA PHE A 8 3.71 10.20 -5.24
C PHE A 8 4.16 8.74 -5.16
N PHE A 9 4.92 8.27 -6.14
CA PHE A 9 5.48 6.93 -6.14
C PHE A 9 6.43 6.71 -4.95
N PHE A 10 7.43 7.58 -4.78
CA PHE A 10 8.41 7.40 -3.70
C PHE A 10 7.83 7.67 -2.32
N THR A 11 6.89 8.61 -2.19
CA THR A 11 6.22 8.85 -0.90
C THR A 11 5.32 7.69 -0.54
N TYR A 12 4.51 7.18 -1.48
CA TYR A 12 3.69 6.00 -1.24
C TYR A 12 4.54 4.77 -0.92
N ILE A 13 5.53 4.44 -1.76
CA ILE A 13 6.38 3.26 -1.55
C ILE A 13 7.26 3.40 -0.32
N GLY A 14 7.74 4.62 -0.03
CA GLY A 14 8.43 4.91 1.22
C GLY A 14 7.53 4.65 2.44
N LEU A 15 6.28 5.11 2.40
CA LEU A 15 5.30 4.83 3.47
C LEU A 15 5.01 3.33 3.60
N VAL A 16 4.83 2.61 2.49
CA VAL A 16 4.58 1.16 2.50
C VAL A 16 5.76 0.39 3.08
N ILE A 17 6.99 0.74 2.71
CA ILE A 17 8.20 0.12 3.26
C ILE A 17 8.34 0.42 4.75
N LEU A 18 8.19 1.70 5.16
CA LEU A 18 8.34 2.09 6.55
C LEU A 18 7.26 1.47 7.43
N ALA A 19 5.99 1.53 7.01
CA ALA A 19 4.88 0.94 7.74
C ALA A 19 4.96 -0.60 7.76
N GLY A 20 5.32 -1.21 6.63
CA GLY A 20 5.52 -2.66 6.54
C GLY A 20 6.65 -3.15 7.45
N PHE A 21 7.80 -2.48 7.42
CA PHE A 21 8.93 -2.82 8.30
C PHE A 21 8.60 -2.59 9.77
N TRP A 22 8.03 -1.43 10.11
CA TRP A 22 7.62 -1.08 11.47
C TRP A 22 6.65 -2.11 12.02
N GLY A 23 5.54 -2.37 11.31
CA GLY A 23 4.49 -3.26 11.78
C GLY A 23 4.89 -4.74 11.77
N ALA A 24 5.80 -5.17 10.89
CA ALA A 24 6.27 -6.56 10.85
C ALA A 24 7.25 -6.88 11.99
N PHE A 25 8.18 -5.95 12.30
CA PHE A 25 9.32 -6.26 13.17
C PHE A 25 9.27 -5.54 14.51
N ILE A 26 8.83 -4.28 14.55
CA ILE A 26 9.02 -3.41 15.73
C ILE A 26 7.69 -3.16 16.46
N GLY A 27 6.75 -2.46 15.82
CA GLY A 27 5.63 -1.80 16.49
C GLY A 27 4.27 -2.46 16.31
N ALA A 28 4.21 -3.79 16.13
CA ALA A 28 2.95 -4.50 15.88
C ALA A 28 1.85 -4.22 16.92
N ASP A 29 2.18 -4.25 18.22
CA ASP A 29 1.22 -3.94 19.30
C ASP A 29 0.76 -2.47 19.27
N LEU A 30 1.70 -1.54 19.05
CA LEU A 30 1.39 -0.10 18.96
C LEU A 30 0.48 0.21 17.78
N ASP A 31 0.73 -0.42 16.63
CA ASP A 31 -0.11 -0.23 15.46
C ASP A 31 -1.53 -0.77 15.68
N GLN A 32 -1.68 -1.94 16.31
CA GLN A 32 -2.99 -2.49 16.65
C GLN A 32 -3.79 -1.51 17.52
N GLN A 33 -3.13 -0.89 18.50
CA GLN A 33 -3.75 0.10 19.35
C GLN A 33 -4.08 1.41 18.60
N MET A 34 -3.13 1.96 17.83
CA MET A 34 -3.29 3.26 17.18
C MET A 34 -4.20 3.23 15.95
N LEU A 35 -4.12 2.16 15.16
CA LEU A 35 -4.85 2.04 13.90
C LEU A 35 -6.20 1.37 14.07
N LEU A 36 -6.27 0.36 14.95
CA LEU A 36 -7.46 -0.48 15.12
C LEU A 36 -8.17 -0.26 16.47
N GLY A 37 -7.60 0.55 17.36
CA GLY A 37 -8.14 0.75 18.71
C GLY A 37 -8.07 -0.49 19.58
N LEU A 38 -7.27 -1.49 19.19
CA LEU A 38 -7.17 -2.78 19.89
C LEU A 38 -5.98 -2.77 20.84
N ASP A 39 -6.25 -2.75 22.14
CA ASP A 39 -5.21 -3.04 23.13
C ASP A 39 -4.95 -4.54 23.17
N THR A 40 -3.79 -4.95 22.67
CA THR A 40 -3.39 -6.35 22.61
C THR A 40 -3.00 -6.92 23.96
N ASN A 41 -2.71 -6.09 24.97
CA ASN A 41 -2.24 -6.53 26.28
C ASN A 41 -3.37 -7.06 27.17
N VAL A 42 -4.62 -6.70 26.88
CA VAL A 42 -5.80 -7.21 27.59
C VAL A 42 -6.32 -8.53 27.00
N LEU A 43 -5.77 -8.97 25.86
CA LEU A 43 -6.15 -10.23 25.23
C LEU A 43 -5.49 -11.43 25.93
N ALA A 44 -6.18 -12.57 25.93
CA ALA A 44 -5.58 -13.83 26.34
C ALA A 44 -4.34 -14.14 25.48
N GLU A 45 -3.29 -14.70 26.10
CA GLU A 45 -1.96 -14.87 25.49
C GLU A 45 -2.00 -15.55 24.11
N LYS A 46 -2.74 -16.66 23.98
CA LYS A 46 -2.89 -17.38 22.72
C LYS A 46 -3.57 -16.53 21.64
N THR A 47 -4.61 -15.78 22.01
CA THR A 47 -5.32 -14.89 21.09
C THR A 47 -4.42 -13.74 20.65
N ARG A 48 -3.70 -13.12 21.59
CA ARG A 48 -2.70 -12.09 21.32
C ARG A 48 -1.66 -12.57 20.33
N ALA A 49 -1.08 -13.75 20.56
CA ALA A 49 -0.07 -14.34 19.68
C ALA A 49 -0.61 -14.58 18.26
N ASN A 50 -1.84 -15.07 18.12
CA ASN A 50 -2.48 -15.28 16.81
C ASN A 50 -2.68 -13.95 16.06
N VAL A 51 -3.25 -12.95 16.73
CA VAL A 51 -3.52 -11.62 16.14
C VAL A 51 -2.21 -10.95 15.70
N LEU A 52 -1.21 -10.92 16.59
CA LEU A 52 0.08 -10.28 16.29
C LEU A 52 0.84 -11.01 15.17
N THR A 53 0.84 -12.33 15.16
CA THR A 53 1.52 -13.10 14.11
C THR A 53 0.87 -12.84 12.75
N GLN A 54 -0.46 -12.85 12.68
CA GLN A 54 -1.18 -12.56 11.45
C GLN A 54 -0.92 -11.13 10.98
N TYR A 55 -0.97 -10.16 11.89
CA TYR A 55 -0.69 -8.76 11.56
C TYR A 55 0.74 -8.56 11.04
N ARG A 56 1.74 -9.14 11.72
CA ARG A 56 3.15 -9.08 11.31
C ARG A 56 3.35 -9.69 9.92
N PHE A 57 2.69 -10.82 9.63
CA PHE A 57 2.73 -11.45 8.31
C PHE A 57 2.16 -10.53 7.22
N LEU A 58 0.98 -9.93 7.45
CA LEU A 58 0.38 -8.98 6.51
C LEU A 58 1.31 -7.78 6.24
N ARG A 59 1.91 -7.21 7.29
CA ARG A 59 2.88 -6.11 7.17
C ARG A 59 4.18 -6.51 6.45
N ALA A 60 4.63 -7.75 6.63
CA ALA A 60 5.77 -8.27 5.88
C ALA A 60 5.46 -8.42 4.38
N MET A 61 4.23 -8.79 4.01
CA MET A 61 3.80 -8.78 2.61
C MET A 61 3.77 -7.36 2.03
N GLU A 62 3.27 -6.38 2.78
CA GLU A 62 3.31 -4.96 2.36
C GLU A 62 4.75 -4.48 2.16
N LEU A 63 5.66 -4.81 3.08
CA LEU A 63 7.09 -4.52 2.93
C LEU A 63 7.65 -5.17 1.65
N GLY A 64 7.36 -6.44 1.41
CA GLY A 64 7.78 -7.16 0.21
C GLY A 64 7.28 -6.50 -1.07
N TYR A 65 6.03 -6.02 -1.08
CA TYR A 65 5.48 -5.25 -2.19
C TYR A 65 6.20 -3.91 -2.39
N GLY A 66 6.48 -3.18 -1.30
CA GLY A 66 7.24 -1.94 -1.37
C GLY A 66 8.65 -2.14 -1.93
N LEU A 67 9.35 -3.20 -1.50
CA LEU A 67 10.67 -3.57 -2.03
C LEU A 67 10.59 -3.96 -3.51
N PHE A 68 9.59 -4.75 -3.91
CA PHE A 68 9.32 -5.05 -5.32
C PHE A 68 9.16 -3.77 -6.15
N ALA A 69 8.40 -2.79 -5.67
CA ALA A 69 8.20 -1.54 -6.38
C ALA A 69 9.50 -0.74 -6.55
N ILE A 70 10.39 -0.72 -5.54
CA ILE A 70 11.70 -0.08 -5.66
C ILE A 70 12.60 -0.79 -6.67
N VAL A 71 12.65 -2.12 -6.62
CA VAL A 71 13.51 -2.93 -7.50
C VAL A 71 13.07 -2.79 -8.96
N PHE A 72 11.77 -2.89 -9.24
CA PHE A 72 11.21 -2.84 -10.59
C PHE A 72 10.68 -1.45 -10.98
N ARG A 73 11.21 -0.39 -10.35
CA ARG A 73 10.71 0.98 -10.54
C ARG A 73 10.75 1.41 -12.02
N GLU A 74 11.79 1.02 -12.75
CA GLU A 74 12.01 1.46 -14.13
C GLU A 74 11.06 0.73 -15.07
N GLU A 75 10.83 -0.57 -14.83
CA GLU A 75 9.87 -1.42 -15.52
C GLU A 75 8.44 -0.99 -15.24
N ILE A 76 8.12 -0.56 -14.02
CA ILE A 76 6.79 -0.05 -13.66
C ILE A 76 6.41 1.17 -14.51
N PHE A 77 7.37 2.01 -14.91
CA PHE A 77 7.09 3.18 -15.75
C PHE A 77 7.32 2.95 -17.26
N SER A 78 8.07 1.91 -17.64
CA SER A 78 8.40 1.64 -19.05
C SER A 78 7.65 0.47 -19.68
N ILE A 79 7.21 -0.52 -18.89
CA ILE A 79 6.59 -1.76 -19.36
C ILE A 79 5.14 -1.87 -18.86
N LYS A 80 4.19 -1.93 -19.80
CA LYS A 80 2.75 -1.97 -19.50
C LYS A 80 2.34 -3.08 -18.52
N LYS A 81 2.95 -4.26 -18.61
CA LYS A 81 2.63 -5.40 -17.71
C LYS A 81 2.99 -5.10 -16.25
N PHE A 82 4.17 -4.53 -16.00
CA PHE A 82 4.60 -4.14 -14.65
C PHE A 82 3.77 -2.97 -14.12
N ASN A 83 3.48 -1.98 -14.96
CA ASN A 83 2.62 -0.87 -14.59
C ASN A 83 1.23 -1.33 -14.15
N LEU A 84 0.61 -2.22 -14.94
CA LEU A 84 -0.71 -2.78 -14.64
C LEU A 84 -0.69 -3.56 -13.33
N LEU A 85 0.31 -4.43 -13.12
CA LEU A 85 0.43 -5.21 -11.90
C LEU A 85 0.53 -4.31 -10.66
N PHE A 86 1.40 -3.29 -10.72
CA PHE A 86 1.56 -2.30 -9.66
C PHE A 86 0.24 -1.59 -9.33
N LEU A 87 -0.45 -1.06 -10.35
CA LEU A 87 -1.70 -0.34 -10.17
C LEU A 87 -2.83 -1.25 -9.66
N VAL A 88 -2.88 -2.51 -10.11
CA VAL A 88 -3.87 -3.49 -9.63
C VAL A 88 -3.66 -3.80 -8.16
N ILE A 89 -2.41 -3.99 -7.72
CA ILE A 89 -2.11 -4.25 -6.30
C ILE A 89 -2.52 -3.05 -5.43
N MET A 90 -2.16 -1.83 -5.84
CA MET A 90 -2.59 -0.63 -5.13
C MET A 90 -4.12 -0.49 -5.09
N LEU A 91 -4.78 -0.67 -6.23
CA LEU A 91 -6.23 -0.58 -6.31
C LEU A 91 -6.93 -1.64 -5.45
N ALA A 92 -6.39 -2.87 -5.41
CA ALA A 92 -6.91 -3.92 -4.55
C ALA A 92 -6.87 -3.52 -3.07
N GLY A 93 -5.82 -2.83 -2.62
CA GLY A 93 -5.75 -2.26 -1.26
C GLY A 93 -6.86 -1.24 -0.98
N VAL A 94 -7.11 -0.33 -1.92
CA VAL A 94 -8.21 0.65 -1.81
C VAL A 94 -9.57 -0.05 -1.79
N LEU A 95 -9.80 -1.01 -2.69
CA LEU A 95 -11.06 -1.75 -2.78
C LEU A 95 -11.31 -2.60 -1.55
N ALA A 96 -10.29 -3.26 -0.98
CA ALA A 96 -10.42 -4.01 0.26
C ALA A 96 -10.89 -3.11 1.40
N ARG A 97 -10.36 -1.88 1.49
CA ARG A 97 -10.80 -0.90 2.49
C ARG A 97 -12.24 -0.44 2.27
N VAL A 98 -12.65 -0.23 1.02
CA VAL A 98 -14.05 0.10 0.69
C VAL A 98 -14.99 -1.04 1.07
N ILE A 99 -14.62 -2.29 0.78
CA ILE A 99 -15.41 -3.46 1.16
C ILE A 99 -15.52 -3.54 2.69
N SER A 100 -14.42 -3.34 3.43
CA SER A 100 -14.47 -3.33 4.90
C SER A 100 -15.36 -2.23 5.48
N LEU A 101 -15.42 -1.05 4.85
CA LEU A 101 -16.38 -0.01 5.28
C LEU A 101 -17.85 -0.47 5.16
N ILE A 102 -18.14 -1.28 4.15
CA ILE A 102 -19.50 -1.77 3.89
C ILE A 102 -19.84 -2.96 4.78
N VAL A 103 -18.89 -3.86 5.01
CA VAL A 103 -19.10 -5.15 5.70
C VAL A 103 -18.82 -5.06 7.20
N ASP A 104 -17.74 -4.40 7.59
CA ASP A 104 -17.18 -4.41 8.96
C ASP A 104 -17.49 -3.13 9.75
N GLY A 105 -17.93 -2.06 9.07
CA GLY A 105 -18.31 -0.78 9.67
C GLY A 105 -17.22 0.29 9.62
N TYR A 106 -17.32 1.30 10.48
CA TYR A 106 -16.49 2.52 10.41
C TYR A 106 -15.20 2.39 11.24
N PRO A 107 -14.02 2.37 10.61
CA PRO A 107 -12.74 2.31 11.29
C PRO A 107 -12.33 3.68 11.83
N HIS A 108 -11.18 3.71 12.52
CA HIS A 108 -10.55 4.93 13.00
C HIS A 108 -10.22 5.90 11.84
N TRP A 109 -10.20 7.22 12.12
CA TRP A 109 -10.11 8.25 11.08
C TRP A 109 -8.86 8.14 10.17
N ILE A 110 -7.75 7.63 10.73
CA ILE A 110 -6.48 7.39 10.02
C ILE A 110 -6.68 6.46 8.82
N PHE A 111 -7.64 5.53 8.91
CA PHE A 111 -7.93 4.59 7.83
C PHE A 111 -8.48 5.30 6.58
N TYR A 112 -9.32 6.32 6.74
CA TYR A 112 -9.83 7.12 5.63
C TYR A 112 -8.72 7.94 4.97
N PHE A 113 -7.76 8.45 5.76
CA PHE A 113 -6.60 9.15 5.23
C PHE A 113 -5.81 8.24 4.27
N PHE A 114 -5.46 7.02 4.70
CA PHE A 114 -4.75 6.06 3.84
C PHE A 114 -5.58 5.67 2.61
N MET A 115 -6.88 5.40 2.78
CA MET A 115 -7.75 5.05 1.65
C MET A 115 -7.82 6.16 0.59
N ILE A 116 -7.99 7.41 1.01
CA ILE A 116 -8.06 8.57 0.10
C ILE A 116 -6.69 8.81 -0.54
N TYR A 117 -5.62 8.79 0.26
CA TYR A 117 -4.26 9.02 -0.22
C TYR A 117 -3.85 7.98 -1.26
N GLU A 118 -4.11 6.70 -1.01
CA GLU A 118 -3.85 5.62 -1.95
C GLU A 118 -4.72 5.71 -3.20
N GLY A 119 -6.02 6.02 -3.04
CA GLY A 119 -6.93 6.21 -4.16
C GLY A 119 -6.46 7.33 -5.11
N ILE A 120 -6.07 8.48 -4.54
CA ILE A 120 -5.48 9.59 -5.31
C ILE A 120 -4.18 9.14 -5.98
N GLY A 121 -3.32 8.41 -5.27
CA GLY A 121 -2.09 7.86 -5.81
C GLY A 121 -2.32 6.98 -7.04
N VAL A 122 -3.27 6.04 -6.97
CA VAL A 122 -3.64 5.16 -8.10
C VAL A 122 -4.06 5.99 -9.31
N VAL A 123 -4.95 6.96 -9.12
CA VAL A 123 -5.46 7.80 -10.22
C VAL A 123 -4.34 8.62 -10.87
N ILE A 124 -3.50 9.26 -10.06
CA ILE A 124 -2.39 10.09 -10.57
C ILE A 124 -1.37 9.24 -11.33
N ILE A 125 -0.95 8.11 -10.75
CA ILE A 125 0.03 7.21 -11.36
C ILE A 125 -0.53 6.61 -12.66
N TYR A 126 -1.80 6.20 -12.68
CA TYR A 126 -2.45 5.69 -13.89
C TYR A 126 -2.53 6.72 -15.01
N LEU A 127 -3.04 7.92 -14.74
CA LEU A 127 -3.17 8.97 -15.75
C LEU A 127 -1.82 9.37 -16.35
N TYR A 128 -0.76 9.32 -15.53
CA TYR A 128 0.59 9.59 -15.99
C TYR A 128 1.22 8.44 -16.76
N SER A 129 1.11 7.20 -16.25
CA SER A 129 1.71 6.04 -16.88
C SER A 129 1.13 5.79 -18.27
N GLN A 130 -0.17 6.04 -18.48
CA GLN A 130 -0.79 5.99 -19.80
C GLN A 130 -0.15 6.96 -20.80
N LYS A 131 0.23 8.16 -20.37
CA LYS A 131 0.89 9.15 -21.23
C LYS A 131 2.31 8.72 -21.59
N GLU A 132 3.09 8.21 -20.65
CA GLU A 132 4.46 7.76 -20.93
C GLU A 132 4.52 6.47 -21.77
N LEU A 133 3.67 5.48 -21.45
CA LEU A 133 3.58 4.25 -22.24
C LEU A 133 3.10 4.53 -23.67
N GLY A 134 2.21 5.51 -23.86
CA GLY A 134 1.79 5.99 -25.18
C GLY A 134 2.94 6.62 -25.97
N ILE A 135 3.80 7.42 -25.33
CA ILE A 135 5.00 8.01 -25.95
C ILE A 135 6.02 6.92 -26.31
N TYR A 136 6.26 5.94 -25.43
CA TYR A 136 7.22 4.87 -25.67
C TYR A 136 6.81 3.98 -26.83
N LYS A 137 5.51 3.64 -26.92
CA LYS A 137 4.95 2.91 -28.07
C LYS A 137 5.14 3.68 -29.39
N LYS A 138 5.06 5.02 -29.37
CA LYS A 138 5.24 5.87 -30.56
C LYS A 138 6.71 6.00 -31.00
N LYS A 139 7.69 5.74 -30.12
CA LYS A 139 9.12 5.72 -30.45
C LYS A 139 9.60 4.39 -31.06
N GLN A 140 8.80 3.33 -30.96
CA GLN A 140 9.12 2.00 -31.49
C GLN A 140 8.46 1.70 -32.84
N ILE A 141 7.70 2.65 -33.39
CA ILE A 141 7.06 2.62 -34.72
C ILE A 141 7.75 3.69 -35.56
#